data_AF-A0A1H7WKG6-F1
#
_entry.id   AF-A0A1H7WKG6-F1
#
_cell.length_a   1.000
_cell.length_b   1.000
_cell.length_c   1.000
_cell.angle_alpha   90.00
_cell.angle_beta   90.00
_cell.angle_gamma   90.00
#
_symmetry.space_group_name_H-M   'P 1'
#
loop_
_entity.id
_entity.type
_entity.pdbx_description
1 polymer ?
#
loop_
_entity_poly.entity_id
_entity_poly.type
_entity_poly.pdbx_seq_one_letter_code
_entity_poly.pdbx_strand_id
1 'polypeptide(L)'
;MTIEEERRAARALVSQADSVGRDSGREPLRAVLQWLTRGRLGRRQGPYISPDLGTPWQDTPSHRRGWRWRAVYLEGEPVFEVDYVVCSRCCLGWVEQPATHEPFQRLGLAAAGLTRLRVENPGLSWHTLGGHLVYAVPFWNAIGTGVPGSYQQRELCPHVVRE
;
A
#
# COMPACT_ATOMS: atom_id res chain seq x y z
N MET A 1 11.90 5.80 -23.74
CA MET A 1 11.47 4.43 -24.02
C MET A 1 10.20 4.50 -24.87
N THR A 2 9.88 3.51 -25.71
CA THR A 2 8.57 3.47 -26.38
C THR A 2 7.48 3.01 -25.40
N ILE A 3 6.22 3.37 -25.63
CA ILE A 3 5.08 2.94 -24.78
C ILE A 3 5.03 1.40 -24.66
N GLU A 4 5.37 0.67 -25.72
CA GLU A 4 5.36 -0.80 -25.69
C GLU A 4 6.52 -1.36 -24.84
N GLU A 5 7.69 -0.74 -24.88
CA GLU A 5 8.81 -1.09 -24.01
C GLU A 5 8.48 -0.79 -22.53
N GLU A 6 7.84 0.35 -22.25
CA GLU A 6 7.38 0.71 -20.90
C GLU A 6 6.33 -0.29 -20.39
N ARG A 7 5.36 -0.67 -21.23
CA ARG A 7 4.35 -1.69 -20.88
C ARG A 7 4.98 -3.07 -20.66
N ARG A 8 6.00 -3.44 -21.44
CA ARG A 8 6.75 -4.68 -21.24
C ARG A 8 7.51 -4.66 -19.92
N ALA A 9 8.19 -3.55 -19.61
CA ALA A 9 8.88 -3.36 -18.35
C ALA A 9 7.89 -3.43 -17.17
N ALA A 10 6.75 -2.75 -17.26
CA ALA A 10 5.69 -2.80 -16.26
C ALA A 10 5.13 -4.23 -16.04
N ARG A 11 4.98 -5.03 -17.11
CA ARG A 11 4.60 -6.45 -16.96
C ARG A 11 5.65 -7.25 -16.19
N ALA A 12 6.95 -6.98 -16.39
CA ALA A 12 8.02 -7.64 -15.66
C ALA A 12 8.03 -7.30 -14.17
N LEU A 13 7.40 -6.20 -13.75
CA LEU A 13 7.26 -5.84 -12.33
C LEU A 13 6.26 -6.75 -11.60
N VAL A 14 5.30 -7.37 -12.30
CA VAL A 14 4.33 -8.29 -11.69
C VAL A 14 5.01 -9.47 -11.01
N SER A 15 6.05 -10.05 -11.63
CA SER A 15 6.80 -11.15 -11.05
C SER A 15 7.71 -10.72 -9.88
N GLN A 16 7.96 -9.42 -9.72
CA GLN A 16 8.79 -8.86 -8.66
C GLN A 16 7.99 -8.44 -7.43
N ALA A 17 6.68 -8.68 -7.42
CA ALA A 17 5.82 -8.30 -6.30
C ALA A 17 6.16 -9.04 -5.00
N ASP A 18 6.99 -10.08 -5.03
CA ASP A 18 7.50 -10.75 -3.84
C ASP A 18 8.61 -9.97 -3.10
N SER A 19 9.28 -9.08 -3.82
CA SER A 19 10.45 -8.32 -3.36
C SER A 19 10.07 -6.87 -3.11
N VAL A 20 9.53 -6.61 -1.92
CA VAL A 20 9.02 -5.28 -1.51
C VAL A 20 9.98 -4.63 -0.51
N GLY A 21 10.55 -3.49 -0.88
CA GLY A 21 11.28 -2.62 0.05
C GLY A 21 10.29 -1.99 1.02
N ARG A 22 10.59 -2.02 2.32
CA ARG A 22 9.69 -1.53 3.36
C ARG A 22 10.35 -0.47 4.23
N ASP A 23 9.79 0.74 4.24
CA ASP A 23 10.07 1.70 5.29
C ASP A 23 9.15 1.42 6.49
N SER A 24 9.76 1.17 7.64
CA SER A 24 9.03 1.01 8.89
C SER A 24 8.31 2.29 9.31
N GLY A 25 8.76 3.46 8.85
CA GLY A 25 8.33 4.77 9.33
C GLY A 25 8.74 5.07 10.77
N ARG A 26 9.42 4.12 11.44
CA ARG A 26 9.95 4.30 12.79
C ARG A 26 11.30 4.96 12.67
N GLU A 27 11.43 6.09 13.34
CA GLU A 27 12.71 6.80 13.48
C GLU A 27 13.18 6.65 14.94
N PRO A 28 13.72 5.49 15.36
CA PRO A 28 14.07 5.23 16.76
C PRO A 28 15.10 6.22 17.30
N LEU A 29 16.10 6.58 16.50
CA LEU A 29 17.06 7.65 16.84
C LEU A 29 16.36 8.98 17.14
N ARG A 30 15.29 9.28 16.41
CA ARG A 30 14.52 10.51 16.59
C ARG A 30 13.64 10.46 17.82
N ALA A 31 13.04 9.31 18.13
CA ALA A 31 12.33 9.10 19.39
C ALA A 31 13.28 9.26 20.59
N VAL A 32 14.50 8.74 20.49
CA VAL A 32 15.57 8.94 21.47
C VAL A 32 15.96 10.43 21.58
N LEU A 33 16.13 11.14 20.45
CA LEU A 33 16.41 12.58 20.45
C LEU A 33 15.29 13.40 21.10
N GLN A 34 14.03 13.09 20.81
CA GLN A 34 12.88 13.74 21.46
C GLN A 34 12.91 13.50 22.98
N TRP A 35 13.19 12.28 23.41
CA TRP A 35 13.28 11.94 24.82
C TRP A 35 14.44 12.68 25.52
N LEU A 36 15.65 12.59 24.98
CA LEU A 36 16.84 13.23 25.53
C LEU A 36 16.71 14.75 25.59
N THR A 37 16.05 15.35 24.60
CA THR A 37 15.97 16.80 24.49
C THR A 37 14.67 17.37 25.04
N ARG A 38 13.86 16.56 25.73
CA ARG A 38 12.53 16.93 26.24
C ARG A 38 11.67 17.62 25.16
N GLY A 39 11.73 17.07 23.94
CA GLY A 39 10.97 17.55 22.78
C GLY A 39 11.52 18.81 22.09
N ARG A 40 12.72 19.29 22.45
CA ARG A 40 13.38 20.42 21.77
C ARG A 40 13.94 20.03 20.39
N LEU A 41 14.41 18.79 20.24
CA LEU A 41 14.91 18.23 18.97
C LEU A 41 14.12 16.97 18.59
N GLY A 42 14.15 16.62 17.31
CA GLY A 42 13.46 15.46 16.78
C GLY A 42 11.98 15.68 16.47
N ARG A 43 11.46 16.92 16.41
CA ARG A 43 10.15 17.19 15.78
C ARG A 43 10.26 16.99 14.27
N ARG A 44 9.22 16.45 13.63
CA ARG A 44 9.19 16.31 12.16
C ARG A 44 8.89 17.69 11.64
N GLN A 45 9.84 18.28 10.93
CA GLN A 45 9.58 19.49 10.17
C GLN A 45 9.47 19.06 8.72
N GLY A 46 8.28 19.19 8.14
CA GLY A 46 8.01 18.89 6.74
C GLY A 46 7.16 17.63 6.49
N PRO A 47 6.61 17.52 5.27
CA PRO A 47 5.81 16.37 4.83
C PRO A 47 6.63 15.07 4.85
N TYR A 48 5.95 13.93 4.95
CA TYR A 48 6.58 12.62 4.75
C TYR A 48 7.01 12.52 3.28
N ILE A 49 8.32 12.52 3.03
CA ILE A 49 8.89 12.23 1.71
C ILE A 49 9.20 10.74 1.72
N SER A 50 8.53 9.97 0.85
CA SER A 50 8.81 8.54 0.70
C SER A 50 10.27 8.35 0.26
N PRO A 51 11.10 7.66 1.04
CA PRO A 51 12.48 7.40 0.65
C PRO A 51 12.50 6.48 -0.57
N ASP A 52 13.44 6.68 -1.49
CA ASP A 52 13.73 5.66 -2.50
C ASP A 52 14.38 4.45 -1.80
N LEU A 53 13.66 3.32 -1.81
CA LEU A 53 14.10 2.09 -1.15
C LEU A 53 14.98 1.21 -2.07
N GLY A 54 15.27 1.66 -3.30
CA GLY A 54 16.10 0.91 -4.25
C GLY A 54 15.45 -0.36 -4.78
N THR A 55 14.16 -0.55 -4.52
CA THR A 55 13.35 -1.67 -5.02
C THR A 55 12.14 -1.13 -5.79
N PRO A 56 11.71 -1.78 -6.89
CA PRO A 56 10.57 -1.29 -7.65
C PRO A 56 9.28 -1.28 -6.84
N TRP A 57 9.01 -2.35 -6.09
CA TRP A 57 7.90 -2.40 -5.14
C TRP A 57 8.35 -1.79 -3.82
N GLN A 58 7.56 -0.85 -3.30
CA GLN A 58 7.84 -0.13 -2.07
C GLN A 58 6.60 -0.07 -1.19
N ASP A 59 6.83 -0.08 0.12
CA ASP A 59 5.81 -0.04 1.15
C ASP A 59 6.24 0.94 2.24
N THR A 60 5.54 2.07 2.30
CA THR A 60 5.88 3.21 3.16
C THR A 60 4.67 3.60 4.01
N PRO A 61 4.84 4.32 5.13
CA PRO A 61 3.74 5.02 5.79
C PRO A 61 2.94 5.89 4.82
N SER A 62 1.61 5.81 4.89
CA SER A 62 0.72 6.71 4.15
C SER A 62 0.63 8.07 4.85
N HIS A 63 0.08 9.05 4.14
CA HIS A 63 -0.29 10.36 4.70
C HIS A 63 -1.38 10.22 5.77
N ARG A 64 -2.19 9.15 5.72
CA ARG A 64 -3.21 8.83 6.73
C ARG A 64 -2.55 8.12 7.91
N ARG A 65 -2.75 8.64 9.12
CA ARG A 65 -2.19 8.05 10.34
C ARG A 65 -2.60 6.57 10.48
N GLY A 66 -1.61 5.69 10.70
CA GLY A 66 -1.81 4.24 10.85
C GLY A 66 -1.92 3.48 9.52
N TRP A 67 -2.11 4.17 8.40
CA TRP A 67 -2.17 3.57 7.08
C TRP A 67 -0.78 3.46 6.47
N ARG A 68 -0.68 2.58 5.48
CA ARG A 68 0.51 2.33 4.68
C ARG A 68 0.16 2.50 3.21
N TRP A 69 1.11 3.02 2.46
CA TRP A 69 1.04 3.23 1.03
C TRP A 69 1.98 2.25 0.35
N ARG A 70 1.43 1.37 -0.48
CA ARG A 70 2.18 0.43 -1.30
C ARG A 70 2.14 0.90 -2.74
N ALA A 71 3.31 1.07 -3.33
CA ALA A 71 3.45 1.49 -4.72
C ALA A 71 4.46 0.62 -5.45
N VAL A 72 4.36 0.63 -6.78
CA VAL A 72 5.39 0.08 -7.66
C VAL A 72 5.82 1.15 -8.65
N TYR A 73 7.13 1.29 -8.79
CA TYR A 73 7.76 2.33 -9.58
C TYR A 73 8.36 1.77 -10.87
N LEU A 74 8.25 2.54 -11.95
CA LEU A 74 8.98 2.34 -13.20
C LEU A 74 9.68 3.66 -13.53
N GLU A 75 11.01 3.62 -13.70
CA GLU A 75 11.83 4.81 -13.97
C GLU A 75 11.64 5.95 -12.95
N GLY A 76 11.35 5.62 -11.69
CA GLY A 76 11.15 6.58 -10.60
C GLY A 76 9.72 7.11 -10.46
N GLU A 77 8.82 6.76 -11.38
CA GLU A 77 7.42 7.17 -11.34
C GLU A 77 6.51 6.04 -10.85
N PRO A 78 5.53 6.30 -9.97
CA PRO A 78 4.59 5.29 -9.53
C PRO A 78 3.65 4.90 -10.69
N VAL A 79 3.58 3.60 -11.00
CA VAL A 79 2.69 3.07 -12.05
C VAL A 79 1.50 2.31 -11.48
N PHE A 80 1.61 1.85 -10.23
CA PHE A 80 0.48 1.40 -9.42
C PHE A 80 0.69 1.81 -7.96
N GLU A 81 -0.39 2.16 -7.29
CA GLU A 81 -0.40 2.54 -5.89
C GLU A 81 -1.67 2.10 -5.19
N VAL A 82 -1.57 1.92 -3.86
CA VAL A 82 -2.70 1.57 -3.01
C VAL A 82 -2.43 1.96 -1.56
N ASP A 83 -3.44 2.54 -0.89
CA ASP A 83 -3.43 2.73 0.55
C ASP A 83 -4.05 1.51 1.23
N TYR A 84 -3.47 1.08 2.35
CA TYR A 84 -4.01 -0.01 3.14
C TYR A 84 -3.76 0.16 4.63
N VAL A 85 -4.57 -0.50 5.44
CA VAL A 85 -4.39 -0.59 6.88
C VAL A 85 -4.82 -1.96 7.36
N VAL A 86 -4.14 -2.48 8.39
CA VAL A 86 -4.44 -3.78 8.98
C VAL A 86 -4.68 -3.63 10.47
N CYS A 87 -5.63 -4.41 10.98
CA CYS A 87 -5.86 -4.58 12.40
C CYS A 87 -5.65 -6.05 12.75
N SER A 88 -4.48 -6.35 13.31
CA SER A 88 -4.14 -7.71 13.75
C SER A 88 -5.07 -8.21 14.86
N ARG A 89 -5.60 -7.32 15.71
CA ARG A 89 -6.53 -7.67 16.79
C ARG A 89 -7.87 -8.19 16.30
N CYS A 90 -8.39 -7.63 15.21
CA CYS A 90 -9.68 -8.02 14.64
C CYS A 90 -9.53 -8.98 13.46
N CYS A 91 -8.31 -9.30 13.05
CA CYS A 91 -8.01 -10.02 11.81
C CYS A 91 -8.66 -9.35 10.58
N LEU A 92 -8.59 -8.03 10.48
CA LEU A 92 -9.16 -7.25 9.38
C LEU A 92 -8.10 -6.46 8.63
N GLY A 93 -8.25 -6.36 7.31
CA GLY A 93 -7.47 -5.48 6.44
C GLY A 93 -8.40 -4.63 5.57
N TRP A 94 -8.01 -3.38 5.33
CA TRP A 94 -8.70 -2.47 4.42
C TRP A 94 -7.74 -1.98 3.34
N VAL A 95 -8.26 -1.86 2.13
CA VAL A 95 -7.59 -1.30 0.97
C VAL A 95 -8.41 -0.15 0.43
N GLU A 96 -7.77 0.97 0.14
CA GLU A 96 -8.35 2.19 -0.42
C GLU A 96 -7.49 2.74 -1.56
N GLN A 97 -8.13 3.50 -2.45
CA GLN A 97 -7.48 4.21 -3.55
C GLN A 97 -6.51 3.36 -4.41
N PRO A 98 -6.83 2.11 -4.80
CA PRO A 98 -5.97 1.42 -5.75
C PRO A 98 -6.03 2.12 -7.11
N ALA A 99 -4.90 2.62 -7.58
CA ALA A 99 -4.78 3.27 -8.86
C ALA A 99 -3.67 2.60 -9.67
N THR A 100 -3.98 2.22 -10.92
CA THR A 100 -2.95 1.88 -11.91
C THR A 100 -3.00 2.98 -12.97
N HIS A 101 -1.90 3.70 -13.15
CA HIS A 101 -1.85 4.82 -14.08
C HIS A 101 -1.86 4.31 -15.52
N GLU A 102 -2.51 5.03 -16.43
CA GLU A 102 -2.30 4.78 -17.85
C GLU A 102 -0.85 5.09 -18.22
N PRO A 103 -0.24 4.35 -19.17
CA PRO A 103 -0.80 3.26 -19.97
C PRO A 103 -0.71 1.87 -19.30
N PHE A 104 -0.45 1.77 -18.01
CA PHE A 104 -0.10 0.51 -17.32
C PHE A 104 -1.30 -0.32 -16.82
N GLN A 105 -2.52 0.15 -17.08
CA GLN A 105 -3.74 -0.58 -16.75
C GLN A 105 -3.82 -1.93 -17.46
N ARG A 106 -4.51 -2.90 -16.82
CA ARG A 106 -4.73 -4.27 -17.32
C ARG A 106 -3.43 -5.07 -17.53
N LEU A 107 -2.33 -4.66 -16.91
CA LEU A 107 -1.06 -5.40 -16.92
C LEU A 107 -0.86 -6.32 -15.71
N GLY A 108 -1.81 -6.36 -14.78
CA GLY A 108 -1.77 -7.24 -13.60
C GLY A 108 -1.12 -6.64 -12.35
N LEU A 109 -0.62 -5.40 -12.42
CA LEU A 109 0.04 -4.73 -11.29
C LEU A 109 -0.82 -4.70 -10.01
N ALA A 110 -2.06 -4.21 -10.12
CA ALA A 110 -2.97 -4.16 -8.98
C ALA A 110 -3.26 -5.54 -8.37
N ALA A 111 -3.47 -6.55 -9.21
CA ALA A 111 -3.70 -7.92 -8.75
C ALA A 111 -2.48 -8.49 -8.03
N ALA A 112 -1.27 -8.21 -8.54
CA ALA A 112 -0.01 -8.65 -7.94
C ALA A 112 0.22 -7.99 -6.58
N GLY A 113 0.08 -6.66 -6.50
CA GLY A 113 0.26 -5.90 -5.26
C GLY A 113 -0.70 -6.34 -4.16
N LEU A 114 -1.99 -6.50 -4.50
CA LEU A 114 -3.01 -6.94 -3.55
C LEU A 114 -2.84 -8.42 -3.15
N THR A 115 -2.48 -9.29 -4.08
CA THR A 115 -2.16 -10.69 -3.75
C THR A 115 -0.99 -10.76 -2.78
N ARG A 116 0.07 -10.00 -3.03
CA ARG A 116 1.21 -9.96 -2.13
C ARG A 116 0.83 -9.44 -0.75
N LEU A 117 0.02 -8.38 -0.66
CA LEU A 117 -0.47 -7.87 0.63
C LEU A 117 -1.15 -8.95 1.47
N ARG A 118 -1.96 -9.82 0.82
CA ARG A 118 -2.62 -10.95 1.50
C ARG A 118 -1.63 -12.01 1.96
N VAL A 119 -0.64 -12.34 1.14
CA VAL A 119 0.43 -13.31 1.50
C VAL A 119 1.23 -12.82 2.70
N GLU A 120 1.55 -11.52 2.76
CA GLU A 120 2.30 -10.92 3.86
C GLU A 120 1.49 -10.76 5.16
N ASN A 121 0.16 -10.78 5.06
CA ASN A 121 -0.74 -10.64 6.22
C ASN A 121 -1.77 -11.78 6.21
N PRO A 122 -1.31 -13.03 6.49
CA PRO A 122 -2.19 -14.19 6.47
C PRO A 122 -3.25 -14.11 7.57
N GLY A 123 -4.42 -14.72 7.32
CA GLY A 123 -5.52 -14.80 8.28
C GLY A 123 -6.39 -13.54 8.41
N LEU A 124 -6.11 -12.48 7.66
CA LEU A 124 -6.98 -11.30 7.61
C LEU A 124 -8.16 -11.49 6.66
N SER A 125 -9.31 -10.93 7.03
CA SER A 125 -10.41 -10.64 6.09
C SER A 125 -10.25 -9.24 5.50
N TRP A 126 -10.29 -9.15 4.17
CA TRP A 126 -9.98 -7.95 3.40
C TRP A 126 -11.23 -7.24 2.91
N HIS A 127 -11.26 -5.93 3.14
CA HIS A 127 -12.39 -5.04 2.91
C HIS A 127 -11.96 -3.76 2.19
N THR A 128 -12.94 -2.95 1.80
CA THR A 128 -12.76 -1.56 1.37
C THR A 128 -13.66 -0.66 2.23
N LEU A 129 -13.43 0.64 2.23
CA LEU A 129 -14.34 1.65 2.79
C LEU A 129 -15.43 2.07 1.81
N GLY A 130 -15.41 1.54 0.58
CA GLY A 130 -16.48 1.68 -0.41
C GLY A 130 -16.30 2.81 -1.42
N GLY A 131 -15.34 3.73 -1.22
CA GLY A 131 -15.15 4.90 -2.09
C GLY A 131 -14.82 4.56 -3.55
N HIS A 132 -14.29 3.37 -3.80
CA HIS A 132 -13.77 2.94 -5.12
C HIS A 132 -14.52 1.73 -5.72
N LEU A 133 -15.57 1.25 -5.07
CA LEU A 133 -16.28 0.06 -5.54
C LEU A 133 -17.06 0.32 -6.83
N VAL A 134 -17.66 1.51 -6.97
CA VAL A 134 -18.59 1.84 -8.05
C VAL A 134 -17.91 1.84 -9.43
N TYR A 135 -16.63 2.20 -9.51
CA TYR A 135 -15.92 2.36 -10.78
C TYR A 135 -15.18 1.11 -11.27
N ALA A 136 -15.08 0.07 -10.43
CA ALA A 136 -14.23 -1.09 -10.72
C ALA A 136 -14.84 -2.43 -10.25
N VAL A 137 -16.17 -2.56 -10.23
CA VAL A 137 -16.89 -3.77 -9.77
C VAL A 137 -16.32 -5.08 -10.36
N PRO A 138 -16.06 -5.20 -11.68
CA PRO A 138 -15.53 -6.45 -12.24
C PRO A 138 -14.15 -6.81 -11.69
N PHE A 139 -13.30 -5.80 -11.47
CA PHE A 139 -11.98 -6.00 -10.88
C PHE A 139 -12.12 -6.53 -9.45
N TRP A 140 -12.90 -5.86 -8.60
CA TRP A 140 -13.11 -6.25 -7.20
C TRP A 140 -13.70 -7.66 -7.06
N ASN A 141 -14.68 -8.00 -7.89
CA ASN A 141 -15.26 -9.35 -7.91
C ASN A 141 -14.20 -10.41 -8.26
N ALA A 142 -13.38 -10.15 -9.27
CA ALA A 142 -12.32 -11.08 -9.68
C ALA A 142 -11.27 -11.26 -8.58
N ILE A 143 -10.74 -10.16 -8.02
CA ILE A 143 -9.66 -10.24 -7.02
C ILE A 143 -10.14 -10.62 -5.62
N GLY A 144 -11.44 -10.49 -5.33
CA GLY A 144 -12.07 -10.87 -4.08
C GLY A 144 -12.49 -12.34 -4.04
N THR A 145 -12.48 -13.04 -5.18
CA THR A 145 -12.83 -14.46 -5.24
C THR A 145 -11.86 -15.29 -4.38
N GLY A 146 -12.42 -16.04 -3.42
CA GLY A 146 -11.62 -16.86 -2.49
C GLY A 146 -10.90 -16.07 -1.40
N VAL A 147 -11.11 -14.76 -1.29
CA VAL A 147 -10.52 -13.91 -0.24
C VAL A 147 -11.56 -13.69 0.87
N PRO A 148 -11.26 -14.00 2.14
CA PRO A 148 -12.17 -13.66 3.24
C PRO A 148 -12.50 -12.16 3.25
N GLY A 149 -13.77 -11.81 3.36
CA GLY A 149 -14.26 -10.42 3.26
C GLY A 149 -14.48 -9.92 1.83
N SER A 150 -13.92 -10.57 0.81
CA SER A 150 -14.16 -10.34 -0.62
C SER A 150 -14.07 -8.88 -1.08
N TYR A 151 -13.30 -8.04 -0.37
CA TYR A 151 -13.26 -6.58 -0.58
C TYR A 151 -14.62 -5.88 -0.46
N GLN A 152 -15.58 -6.50 0.22
CA GLN A 152 -16.86 -5.87 0.55
C GLN A 152 -16.64 -4.65 1.42
N GLN A 153 -17.50 -3.65 1.25
CA GLN A 153 -17.48 -2.44 2.06
C GLN A 153 -17.66 -2.78 3.54
N ARG A 154 -16.78 -2.24 4.39
CA ARG A 154 -16.85 -2.38 5.84
C ARG A 154 -16.23 -1.17 6.51
N GLU A 155 -16.90 -0.63 7.51
CA GLU A 155 -16.34 0.43 8.35
C GLU A 155 -15.05 -0.02 9.06
N LEU A 156 -14.16 0.95 9.35
CA LEU A 156 -12.96 0.70 10.15
C LEU A 156 -13.35 0.23 11.55
N CYS A 157 -12.60 -0.72 12.09
CA CYS A 157 -12.81 -1.11 13.49
C CYS A 157 -12.24 -0.03 14.44
N PRO A 158 -12.74 0.05 15.69
CA PRO A 158 -12.29 1.06 16.66
C PRO A 158 -10.78 1.03 16.96
N HIS A 159 -10.10 -0.09 16.73
CA HIS A 159 -8.65 -0.18 16.92
C HIS A 159 -7.87 0.65 15.91
N VAL A 160 -8.29 0.67 14.65
CA VAL A 160 -7.61 1.46 13.60
C VAL A 160 -7.85 2.95 13.78
N VAL A 161 -9.04 3.35 14.24
CA VAL A 161 -9.41 4.76 14.46
C VAL A 161 -8.66 5.38 15.64
N ARG A 162 -8.17 4.55 16.58
CA ARG A 162 -7.54 4.99 17.84
C ARG A 162 -6.01 4.88 17.85
N GLU A 163 -5.39 4.37 16.78
CA GLU A 163 -3.93 4.17 16.64
C GLU A 163 -3.19 5.37 16.02
#